data_AF-C5KN21-F1
#
_entry.id   AF-C5KN21-F1
#
_cell.length_a   1.000
_cell.length_b   1.000
_cell.length_c   1.000
_cell.angle_alpha   90.00
_cell.angle_beta   90.00
_cell.angle_gamma   90.00
#
_symmetry.space_group_name_H-M   'P 1'
#
loop_
_entity.id
_entity.type
_entity.pdbx_description
1 polymer ?
#
loop_
_entity_poly.entity_id
_entity_poly.type
_entity_poly.pdbx_seq_one_letter_code
_entity_poly.pdbx_strand_id
1 'polypeptide(L)'
;FECIMMICAIIISIIIKASAHSWVFNLIGDIRSGHPRMGPNVHGIPDHYYARPVCPKSSLSQCQNLPPPYNAFDESSLRPCRRAGSLGASNTNDRAEVTRGQKLHISWMGNGHTNSVSDGTCIVFKMAPYSSDPSWEDFTSLEDCLPFYNKHVTKDITSADIIIPCNVEPGPYTILYMWSKFAGVHYATCSDIIVH
;
A
#
# COMPACT_ATOMS: atom_id res chain seq x y z
N PHE A 1 -7.80 8.76 -57.42
CA PHE A 1 -7.14 9.76 -56.55
C PHE A 1 -7.90 9.82 -55.26
N GLU A 2 -7.36 9.10 -54.29
CA GLU A 2 -7.85 8.95 -52.93
C GLU A 2 -7.71 10.29 -52.20
N CYS A 3 -8.79 10.76 -51.56
CA CYS A 3 -8.67 11.78 -50.53
C CYS A 3 -9.09 11.12 -49.22
N ILE A 4 -8.08 10.56 -48.58
CA ILE A 4 -8.11 9.84 -47.31
C ILE A 4 -8.77 10.74 -46.26
N MET A 5 -9.82 10.20 -45.63
CA MET A 5 -10.43 10.75 -44.43
C MET A 5 -9.39 10.80 -43.31
N MET A 6 -8.72 11.94 -43.16
CA MET A 6 -7.90 12.20 -41.98
C MET A 6 -8.84 12.69 -40.87
N ILE A 7 -9.56 11.75 -40.28
CA ILE A 7 -10.15 11.92 -38.95
C ILE A 7 -8.96 12.13 -38.03
N CYS A 8 -8.63 13.40 -37.76
CA CYS A 8 -7.84 13.79 -36.60
C CYS A 8 -8.66 13.41 -35.36
N ALA A 9 -8.61 12.13 -35.01
CA ALA A 9 -8.91 11.67 -33.68
C ALA A 9 -7.85 12.32 -32.79
N ILE A 10 -8.15 13.52 -32.31
CA ILE A 10 -7.54 14.05 -31.11
C ILE A 10 -7.96 13.04 -30.05
N ILE A 11 -7.14 12.00 -29.86
CA ILE A 11 -7.12 11.21 -28.65
C ILE A 11 -6.68 12.22 -27.60
N ILE A 12 -7.68 12.94 -27.06
CA ILE A 12 -7.58 13.57 -25.76
C ILE A 12 -7.38 12.38 -24.84
N SER A 13 -6.11 11.99 -24.66
CA SER A 13 -5.69 11.22 -23.51
C SER A 13 -6.16 12.06 -22.33
N ILE A 14 -7.32 11.72 -21.79
CA ILE A 14 -7.72 12.15 -20.47
C ILE A 14 -6.60 11.60 -19.60
N ILE A 15 -5.63 12.46 -19.30
CA ILE A 15 -4.63 12.20 -18.27
C ILE A 15 -5.46 12.24 -16.99
N ILE A 16 -6.09 11.11 -16.68
CA ILE A 16 -6.67 10.85 -15.38
C ILE A 16 -5.45 10.84 -14.46
N LYS A 17 -5.08 12.01 -13.93
CA LYS A 17 -4.19 12.10 -12.78
C LYS A 17 -4.84 11.22 -11.71
N ALA A 18 -4.36 9.99 -11.54
CA ALA A 18 -4.71 9.19 -10.36
C ALA A 18 -3.94 9.80 -9.19
N SER A 19 -4.45 10.94 -8.74
CA SER A 19 -4.02 11.67 -7.55
C SER A 19 -4.93 11.29 -6.38
N ALA A 20 -5.24 10.00 -6.27
CA ALA A 20 -6.05 9.42 -5.21
C ALA A 20 -5.47 8.04 -4.91
N HIS A 21 -4.91 7.86 -3.72
CA HIS A 21 -4.24 6.64 -3.28
C HIS A 21 -4.89 6.11 -2.01
N SER A 22 -4.66 4.83 -1.68
CA SER A 22 -5.12 4.23 -0.43
C SER A 22 -3.93 3.94 0.46
N TRP A 23 -4.08 4.17 1.76
CA TRP A 23 -3.02 3.96 2.72
C TRP A 23 -3.58 3.48 4.05
N VAL A 24 -2.83 2.59 4.71
CA VAL A 24 -3.07 2.25 6.12
C VAL A 24 -2.80 3.49 6.95
N PHE A 25 -3.62 3.72 7.96
CA PHE A 25 -3.40 4.79 8.92
C PHE A 25 -3.46 4.33 10.38
N ASN A 26 -3.94 3.12 10.67
CA ASN A 26 -4.00 2.61 12.04
C ASN A 26 -3.88 1.07 12.09
N LEU A 27 -3.25 0.57 13.15
CA LEU A 27 -3.12 -0.83 13.49
C LEU A 27 -3.43 -1.00 14.98
N ILE A 28 -4.41 -1.83 15.32
CA ILE A 28 -4.86 -2.05 16.69
C ILE A 28 -4.58 -3.51 17.05
N GLY A 29 -3.53 -3.71 17.85
CA GLY A 29 -3.25 -5.01 18.46
C GLY A 29 -4.00 -5.19 19.79
N ASP A 30 -4.05 -6.42 20.30
CA ASP A 30 -4.71 -6.75 21.56
C ASP A 30 -3.97 -6.17 22.78
N ILE A 31 -2.69 -5.83 22.65
CA ILE A 31 -1.87 -5.26 23.72
C ILE A 31 -1.75 -3.74 23.55
N ARG A 32 -1.43 -3.29 22.33
CA ARG A 32 -1.23 -1.86 22.03
C ARG A 32 -1.53 -1.54 20.56
N SER A 33 -2.07 -0.36 20.32
CA SER A 33 -2.22 0.21 18.96
C SER A 33 -0.96 0.92 18.50
N GLY A 34 -0.74 0.97 17.19
CA GLY A 34 0.33 1.71 16.56
C GLY A 34 -0.03 2.21 15.17
N HIS A 35 0.95 2.79 14.50
CA HIS A 35 0.77 3.49 13.25
C HIS A 35 1.77 3.00 12.18
N PRO A 36 1.49 3.24 10.89
CA PRO A 36 2.47 3.00 9.84
C PRO A 36 3.79 3.75 10.07
N ARG A 37 4.86 3.30 9.41
CA ARG A 37 6.19 3.93 9.47
C ARG A 37 6.16 5.42 9.12
N MET A 38 5.15 5.84 8.39
CA MET A 38 4.95 7.22 8.02
C MET A 38 4.50 8.14 9.14
N GLY A 39 3.94 7.57 10.20
CA GLY A 39 3.36 8.31 11.31
C GLY A 39 1.91 8.74 11.07
N PRO A 40 1.30 9.36 12.08
CA PRO A 40 -0.07 9.83 12.02
C PRO A 40 -0.23 10.95 10.99
N ASN A 41 -1.44 11.06 10.45
CA ASN A 41 -1.82 12.07 9.46
C ASN A 41 -1.62 13.49 10.03
N VAL A 42 -0.56 14.17 9.60
CA VAL A 42 -0.48 15.62 9.72
C VAL A 42 -1.19 16.19 8.50
N HIS A 43 -2.42 16.66 8.70
CA HIS A 43 -3.19 17.36 7.66
C HIS A 43 -2.30 18.39 6.95
N GLY A 44 -2.09 18.21 5.64
CA GLY A 44 -1.28 19.12 4.82
C GLY A 44 -0.31 18.45 3.85
N ILE A 45 -0.14 17.12 3.89
CA ILE A 45 0.76 16.39 2.99
C ILE A 45 -0.04 15.62 1.92
N PRO A 46 0.38 15.60 0.64
CA PRO A 46 -0.33 14.88 -0.43
C PRO A 46 -0.39 13.36 -0.25
N ASP A 47 -1.43 12.71 -0.80
CA ASP A 47 -1.67 11.26 -0.73
C ASP A 47 -0.50 10.35 -1.12
N HIS A 48 0.29 10.76 -2.12
CA HIS A 48 1.47 10.02 -2.58
C HIS A 48 2.61 10.01 -1.56
N TYR A 49 2.54 10.88 -0.57
CA TYR A 49 3.31 10.73 0.64
C TYR A 49 2.92 9.40 1.29
N TYR A 50 1.64 9.13 1.53
CA TYR A 50 1.12 8.01 2.34
C TYR A 50 1.24 6.62 1.71
N ALA A 51 1.17 6.55 0.39
CA ALA A 51 1.45 5.34 -0.36
C ALA A 51 2.21 5.71 -1.63
N ARG A 52 3.25 4.94 -1.94
CA ARG A 52 4.04 5.12 -3.16
C ARG A 52 3.81 3.98 -4.13
N PRO A 53 3.94 4.22 -5.44
CA PRO A 53 4.02 3.13 -6.39
C PRO A 53 5.30 2.32 -6.11
N VAL A 54 5.17 1.00 -6.07
CA VAL A 54 6.26 0.05 -5.91
C VAL A 54 6.14 -1.05 -6.94
N CYS A 55 7.29 -1.61 -7.30
CA CYS A 55 7.43 -2.59 -8.36
C CYS A 55 8.25 -3.78 -7.83
N PRO A 56 7.69 -5.01 -7.80
CA PRO A 56 8.37 -6.20 -7.30
C PRO A 56 9.32 -6.81 -8.33
N LYS A 57 9.69 -6.06 -9.37
CA LYS A 57 10.63 -6.47 -10.40
C LYS A 57 12.05 -6.21 -9.96
N SER A 58 13.00 -6.89 -10.59
CA SER A 58 14.41 -6.81 -10.21
C SER A 58 15.11 -5.54 -10.71
N SER A 59 14.51 -4.78 -11.64
CA SER A 59 15.12 -3.56 -12.19
C SER A 59 14.09 -2.52 -12.60
N LEU A 60 14.49 -1.25 -12.61
CA LEU A 60 13.63 -0.14 -13.03
C LEU A 60 13.15 -0.24 -14.47
N SER A 61 14.01 -0.73 -15.37
CA SER A 61 13.66 -0.93 -16.77
C SER A 61 12.44 -1.84 -16.95
N GLN A 62 12.23 -2.80 -16.04
CA GLN A 62 11.07 -3.69 -16.04
C GLN A 62 9.80 -3.00 -15.50
N CYS A 63 9.93 -1.81 -14.90
CA CYS A 63 8.84 -1.03 -14.29
C CYS A 63 8.46 0.22 -15.11
N GLN A 64 9.24 0.61 -16.12
CA GLN A 64 9.11 1.91 -16.80
C GLN A 64 8.01 1.99 -17.87
N ASN A 65 7.41 0.87 -18.28
CA ASN A 65 6.42 0.81 -19.38
C ASN A 65 4.96 0.85 -18.93
N LEU A 66 4.67 1.41 -17.76
CA LEU A 66 3.32 1.43 -17.22
C LEU A 66 2.55 2.62 -17.79
N PRO A 67 1.28 2.43 -18.19
CA PRO A 67 0.47 3.51 -18.75
C PRO A 67 0.29 4.62 -17.69
N PRO A 68 0.17 5.89 -18.09
CA PRO A 68 -0.17 6.98 -17.17
C PRO A 68 -1.32 6.59 -16.22
N PRO A 69 -1.29 7.04 -14.95
CA PRO A 69 -0.64 8.26 -14.47
C PRO A 69 0.53 8.03 -13.50
N TYR A 70 1.20 6.89 -13.56
CA TYR A 70 2.32 6.61 -12.66
C TYR A 70 3.45 7.62 -12.89
N ASN A 71 3.95 8.20 -11.80
CA ASN A 71 5.20 8.95 -11.82
C ASN A 71 6.36 8.00 -12.20
N ALA A 72 7.47 8.58 -12.67
CA ALA A 72 8.68 7.81 -12.94
C ALA A 72 9.11 7.04 -11.68
N PHE A 73 9.32 5.73 -11.83
CA PHE A 73 9.90 4.88 -10.80
C PHE A 73 11.38 5.24 -10.62
N ASP A 74 11.82 5.28 -9.36
CA ASP A 74 13.22 5.35 -8.97
C ASP A 74 13.65 4.05 -8.28
N GLU A 75 14.94 3.89 -8.02
CA GLU A 75 15.51 2.68 -7.39
C GLU A 75 14.81 2.34 -6.07
N SER A 76 14.37 3.36 -5.34
CA SER A 76 13.66 3.16 -4.09
C SER A 76 12.35 2.40 -4.32
N SER A 77 11.71 2.56 -5.47
CA SER A 77 10.44 1.92 -5.83
C SER A 77 10.56 0.42 -6.09
N LEU A 78 11.78 -0.12 -6.21
CA LEU A 78 12.05 -1.56 -6.22
C LEU A 78 11.99 -2.18 -4.82
N ARG A 79 11.85 -1.37 -3.76
CA ARG A 79 11.70 -1.83 -2.38
C ARG A 79 10.21 -1.84 -1.97
N PRO A 80 9.74 -2.85 -1.22
CA PRO A 80 8.36 -2.90 -0.74
C PRO A 80 8.03 -1.76 0.24
N CYS A 81 9.01 -1.35 1.05
CA CYS A 81 8.86 -0.33 2.07
C CYS A 81 9.78 0.86 1.81
N ARG A 82 9.39 2.05 2.27
CA ARG A 82 10.37 3.10 2.55
C ARG A 82 11.22 2.67 3.74
N ARG A 83 12.52 3.01 3.71
CA ARG A 83 13.46 2.69 4.77
C ARG A 83 13.02 3.34 6.09
N ALA A 84 12.92 2.57 7.16
CA ALA A 84 12.60 3.07 8.49
C ALA A 84 13.60 4.17 8.90
N GLY A 85 13.07 5.29 9.42
CA GLY A 85 13.84 6.48 9.80
C GLY A 85 14.14 7.45 8.65
N SER A 86 13.76 7.12 7.41
CA SER A 86 13.90 8.04 6.27
C SER A 86 12.75 9.05 6.19
N LEU A 87 12.89 10.04 5.29
CA LEU A 87 11.81 10.98 4.98
C LEU A 87 10.58 10.22 4.44
N GLY A 88 9.44 10.39 5.09
CA GLY A 88 8.23 9.61 4.78
C GLY A 88 8.25 8.18 5.33
N ALA A 89 9.09 7.90 6.33
CA ALA A 89 9.04 6.68 7.15
C ALA A 89 9.67 6.94 8.54
N SER A 90 9.39 8.10 9.12
CA SER A 90 10.03 8.59 10.35
C SER A 90 9.46 7.99 11.64
N ASN A 91 8.24 7.47 11.63
CA ASN A 91 7.62 6.81 12.77
C ASN A 91 8.17 5.40 12.96
N THR A 92 9.24 5.30 13.75
CA THR A 92 9.91 4.02 14.03
C THR A 92 9.54 3.41 15.38
N ASN A 93 8.79 4.15 16.20
CA ASN A 93 8.58 3.84 17.61
C ASN A 93 7.12 3.53 17.97
N ASP A 94 6.15 3.98 17.16
CA ASP A 94 4.74 3.77 17.47
C ASP A 94 4.20 2.51 16.79
N ARG A 95 4.51 1.37 17.41
CA ARG A 95 4.25 0.02 16.90
C ARG A 95 3.05 -0.58 17.61
N ALA A 96 2.21 -1.28 16.84
CA ALA A 96 1.17 -2.10 17.45
C ALA A 96 1.80 -3.32 18.11
N GLU A 97 1.23 -3.75 19.23
CA GLU A 97 1.69 -4.93 19.96
C GLU A 97 0.55 -5.96 19.98
N VAL A 98 0.86 -7.17 19.56
CA VAL A 98 -0.13 -8.21 19.31
C VAL A 98 0.38 -9.58 19.75
N THR A 99 -0.47 -10.35 20.41
CA THR A 99 -0.14 -11.74 20.79
C THR A 99 -0.25 -12.65 19.56
N ARG A 100 0.69 -13.58 19.39
CA ARG A 100 0.58 -14.61 18.33
C ARG A 100 -0.75 -15.38 18.42
N GLY A 101 -1.36 -15.64 17.26
CA GLY A 101 -2.69 -16.23 17.15
C GLY A 101 -3.85 -15.25 17.35
N GLN A 102 -3.59 -14.00 17.75
CA GLN A 102 -4.63 -12.98 17.90
C GLN A 102 -4.82 -12.17 16.62
N LYS A 103 -5.93 -11.44 16.62
CA LYS A 103 -6.31 -10.52 15.56
C LYS A 103 -5.56 -9.20 15.71
N LEU A 104 -5.01 -8.73 14.60
CA LEU A 104 -4.57 -7.36 14.39
C LEU A 104 -5.62 -6.66 13.53
N HIS A 105 -6.30 -5.66 14.10
CA HIS A 105 -7.27 -4.87 13.35
C HIS A 105 -6.55 -3.75 12.60
N ILE A 106 -6.75 -3.66 11.29
CA ILE A 106 -6.06 -2.68 10.43
C ILE A 106 -7.09 -1.83 9.70
N SER A 107 -6.84 -0.52 9.72
CA SER A 107 -7.68 0.48 9.09
C SER A 107 -6.93 1.23 8.00
N TRP A 108 -7.58 1.42 6.85
CA TRP A 108 -7.07 2.18 5.72
C TRP A 108 -8.11 3.19 5.21
N MET A 109 -7.60 4.29 4.67
CA MET A 109 -8.41 5.29 3.98
C MET A 109 -8.36 5.02 2.49
N GLY A 110 -9.53 5.03 1.83
CA GLY A 110 -9.61 5.12 0.38
C GLY A 110 -9.96 6.55 -0.01
N ASN A 111 -9.07 7.26 -0.70
CA ASN A 111 -9.32 8.64 -1.14
C ASN A 111 -10.24 8.76 -2.36
N GLY A 112 -11.42 8.15 -2.31
CA GLY A 112 -12.50 8.52 -3.21
C GLY A 112 -12.37 8.01 -4.64
N HIS A 113 -11.84 6.81 -4.86
CA HIS A 113 -12.18 6.04 -6.07
C HIS A 113 -13.63 5.53 -5.97
N THR A 114 -14.58 6.45 -5.86
CA THR A 114 -16.03 6.19 -5.85
C THR A 114 -16.59 6.01 -7.26
N ASN A 115 -15.73 6.02 -8.30
CA ASN A 115 -16.10 5.95 -9.71
C ASN A 115 -15.53 4.68 -10.37
N SER A 116 -15.86 3.50 -9.82
CA SER A 116 -15.57 2.14 -10.36
C SER A 116 -14.12 1.71 -10.58
N VAL A 117 -13.15 2.61 -10.51
CA VAL A 117 -11.74 2.26 -10.79
C VAL A 117 -11.24 1.22 -9.77
N SER A 118 -11.69 1.27 -8.51
CA SER A 118 -11.26 0.33 -7.46
C SER A 118 -12.12 -0.91 -7.32
N ASP A 119 -13.18 -1.04 -8.14
CA ASP A 119 -14.08 -2.19 -8.07
C ASP A 119 -13.34 -3.46 -8.49
N GLY A 120 -13.52 -4.53 -7.71
CA GLY A 120 -12.85 -5.81 -7.95
C GLY A 120 -11.36 -5.84 -7.62
N THR A 121 -10.83 -4.82 -6.93
CA THR A 121 -9.42 -4.74 -6.54
C THR A 121 -9.21 -5.16 -5.10
N CYS A 122 -8.02 -5.68 -4.82
CA CYS A 122 -7.71 -6.34 -3.55
C CYS A 122 -6.68 -5.56 -2.74
N ILE A 123 -6.86 -5.59 -1.42
CA ILE A 123 -5.83 -5.29 -0.45
C ILE A 123 -5.15 -6.59 -0.05
N VAL A 124 -3.83 -6.58 -0.06
CA VAL A 124 -2.97 -7.68 0.33
C VAL A 124 -2.20 -7.26 1.57
N PHE A 125 -2.10 -8.16 2.55
CA PHE A 125 -1.24 -8.01 3.71
C PHE A 125 -0.19 -9.11 3.73
N LYS A 126 1.06 -8.70 3.97
CA LYS A 126 2.19 -9.61 4.14
C LYS A 126 2.97 -9.26 5.39
N MET A 127 3.75 -10.21 5.88
CA MET A 127 4.57 -10.06 7.08
C MET A 127 5.98 -10.61 6.85
N ALA A 128 6.97 -9.93 7.42
CA ALA A 128 8.37 -10.33 7.44
C ALA A 128 8.98 -10.01 8.81
N PRO A 129 10.03 -10.72 9.26
CA PRO A 129 10.86 -10.27 10.38
C PRO A 129 11.28 -8.81 10.18
N TYR A 130 11.40 -8.05 11.28
CA TYR A 130 11.73 -6.63 11.16
C TYR A 130 13.09 -6.40 10.48
N SER A 131 13.06 -5.56 9.45
CA SER A 131 14.21 -4.95 8.82
C SER A 131 13.89 -3.49 8.52
N SER A 132 14.87 -2.61 8.64
CA SER A 132 14.68 -1.20 8.30
C SER A 132 14.36 -1.01 6.81
N ASP A 133 14.83 -1.91 5.94
CA ASP A 133 14.66 -1.86 4.49
C ASP A 133 14.49 -3.30 3.96
N PRO A 134 13.33 -3.94 4.17
CA PRO A 134 13.11 -5.34 3.78
C PRO A 134 13.01 -5.49 2.27
N SER A 135 13.41 -6.65 1.76
CA SER A 135 13.25 -7.04 0.36
C SER A 135 11.91 -7.73 0.13
N TRP A 136 11.52 -7.95 -1.13
CA TRP A 136 10.23 -8.56 -1.47
C TRP A 136 10.14 -10.02 -1.04
N GLU A 137 11.25 -10.75 -1.17
CA GLU A 137 11.42 -12.16 -0.84
C GLU A 137 11.35 -12.45 0.66
N ASP A 138 11.50 -11.43 1.51
CA ASP A 138 11.42 -11.59 2.97
C ASP A 138 9.97 -11.79 3.45
N PHE A 139 8.99 -11.43 2.63
CA PHE A 139 7.59 -11.36 3.03
C PHE A 139 6.82 -12.66 2.75
N THR A 140 6.11 -13.13 3.78
CA THR A 140 5.11 -14.19 3.70
C THR A 140 3.70 -13.61 3.73
N SER A 141 2.75 -14.25 3.05
CA SER A 141 1.37 -13.73 3.02
C SER A 141 0.63 -13.91 4.34
N LEU A 142 -0.14 -12.90 4.73
CA LEU A 142 -1.12 -12.97 5.81
C LEU A 142 -2.55 -12.96 5.26
N GLU A 143 -2.78 -12.18 4.22
CA GLU A 143 -4.07 -12.04 3.56
C GLU A 143 -3.85 -11.65 2.11
N ASP A 144 -4.45 -12.40 1.19
CA ASP A 144 -4.20 -12.31 -0.25
C ASP A 144 -5.22 -11.44 -0.99
N CYS A 145 -6.43 -11.28 -0.45
CA CYS A 145 -7.41 -10.36 -1.03
C CYS A 145 -8.53 -9.97 -0.07
N LEU A 146 -8.41 -8.77 0.49
CA LEU A 146 -9.53 -8.06 1.09
C LEU A 146 -10.13 -7.05 0.10
N PRO A 147 -11.45 -6.85 0.11
CA PRO A 147 -12.08 -5.86 -0.75
C PRO A 147 -11.56 -4.46 -0.41
N PHE A 148 -11.14 -3.72 -1.44
CA PHE A 148 -10.69 -2.33 -1.30
C PHE A 148 -11.77 -1.41 -0.72
N TYR A 149 -13.03 -1.64 -1.10
CA TYR A 149 -14.19 -0.81 -0.76
C TYR A 149 -15.33 -1.66 -0.20
N ASN A 150 -15.99 -1.17 0.85
CA ASN A 150 -17.28 -1.69 1.30
C ASN A 150 -18.39 -0.72 0.86
N LYS A 151 -19.46 -1.24 0.23
CA LYS A 151 -20.47 -0.50 -0.57
C LYS A 151 -21.22 0.64 0.15
N HIS A 152 -21.03 0.83 1.45
CA HIS A 152 -21.77 1.79 2.27
C HIS A 152 -20.92 2.99 2.74
N VAL A 153 -19.69 3.10 2.27
CA VAL A 153 -18.65 3.88 2.93
C VAL A 153 -18.32 5.13 2.12
N THR A 154 -19.19 6.14 2.12
CA THR A 154 -18.81 7.49 1.61
C THR A 154 -18.18 8.35 2.71
N LYS A 155 -18.11 7.84 3.95
CA LYS A 155 -17.54 8.52 5.13
C LYS A 155 -16.77 7.62 6.12
N ASP A 156 -16.92 6.31 6.04
CA ASP A 156 -16.30 5.40 7.02
C ASP A 156 -14.89 4.94 6.63
N ILE A 157 -14.16 4.55 7.66
CA ILE A 157 -12.87 3.90 7.58
C ILE A 157 -13.07 2.49 7.01
N THR A 158 -12.30 2.08 6.00
CA THR A 158 -12.29 0.65 5.61
C THR A 158 -11.32 -0.09 6.54
N SER A 159 -11.73 -1.25 7.04
CA SER A 159 -10.90 -2.02 7.95
C SER A 159 -11.14 -3.52 7.85
N ALA A 160 -10.21 -4.29 8.40
CA ALA A 160 -10.30 -5.74 8.53
C ALA A 160 -9.48 -6.24 9.72
N ASP A 161 -9.83 -7.42 10.19
CA ASP A 161 -9.00 -8.18 11.13
C ASP A 161 -8.11 -9.15 10.33
N ILE A 162 -6.80 -9.13 10.58
CA ILE A 162 -5.88 -10.18 10.11
C ILE A 162 -5.35 -10.97 11.30
N ILE A 163 -5.15 -12.28 11.14
CA ILE A 163 -4.65 -13.14 12.22
C ILE A 163 -3.12 -13.19 12.15
N ILE A 164 -2.45 -12.90 13.25
CA ILE A 164 -1.00 -13.13 13.37
C ILE A 164 -0.78 -14.63 13.59
N PRO A 165 0.05 -15.32 12.79
CA PRO A 165 0.17 -16.77 12.89
C PRO A 165 0.72 -17.22 14.24
N CYS A 166 0.20 -18.32 14.80
CA CYS A 166 0.62 -18.82 16.12
C CYS A 166 2.07 -19.33 16.15
N ASN A 167 2.64 -19.65 15.00
CA ASN A 167 3.95 -20.28 14.83
C ASN A 167 5.09 -19.29 14.56
N VAL A 168 4.83 -17.98 14.58
CA VAL A 168 5.91 -16.98 14.50
C VAL A 168 6.59 -16.84 15.85
N GLU A 169 7.90 -16.59 15.84
CA GLU A 169 8.67 -16.31 17.05
C GLU A 169 8.30 -14.91 17.60
N PRO A 170 8.27 -14.71 18.92
CA PRO A 170 8.09 -13.38 19.50
C PRO A 170 9.19 -12.41 19.05
N GLY A 171 8.83 -11.15 18.81
CA GLY A 171 9.78 -10.11 18.38
C GLY A 171 9.19 -9.09 17.41
N PRO A 172 10.04 -8.21 16.85
CA PRO A 172 9.59 -7.18 15.93
C PRO A 172 9.39 -7.72 14.51
N TYR A 173 8.29 -7.30 13.86
CA TYR A 173 7.95 -7.63 12.48
C TYR A 173 7.55 -6.41 11.67
N THR A 174 7.65 -6.52 10.34
CA THR A 174 7.13 -5.53 9.39
C THR A 174 5.88 -6.10 8.72
N ILE A 175 4.78 -5.36 8.79
CA ILE A 175 3.56 -5.60 8.02
C ILE A 175 3.61 -4.73 6.76
N LEU A 176 3.48 -5.37 5.61
CA LEU A 176 3.37 -4.74 4.30
C LEU A 176 1.90 -4.74 3.89
N TYR A 177 1.37 -3.55 3.64
CA TYR A 177 0.09 -3.34 2.98
C TYR A 177 0.34 -3.07 1.51
N MET A 178 -0.40 -3.75 0.64
CA MET A 178 -0.37 -3.51 -0.80
C MET A 178 -1.77 -3.44 -1.37
N TRP A 179 -2.02 -2.42 -2.16
CA TRP A 179 -3.18 -2.40 -3.04
C TRP A 179 -2.80 -2.97 -4.40
N SER A 180 -3.39 -4.12 -4.74
CA SER A 180 -3.19 -4.79 -6.02
C SER A 180 -4.32 -4.43 -6.98
N LYS A 181 -3.97 -3.64 -7.99
CA LYS A 181 -4.90 -3.23 -9.05
C LYS A 181 -4.25 -3.18 -10.42
N PHE A 182 -2.93 -3.13 -10.50
CA PHE A 182 -2.24 -2.72 -11.71
C PHE A 182 -1.19 -3.76 -12.09
N ALA A 183 -1.13 -4.10 -13.38
CA ALA A 183 -0.32 -5.15 -13.99
C ALA A 183 1.17 -5.13 -13.55
N GLY A 184 1.46 -5.70 -12.37
CA GLY A 184 2.79 -5.72 -11.77
C GLY A 184 3.20 -4.47 -10.98
N VAL A 185 2.28 -3.53 -10.70
CA VAL A 185 2.53 -2.38 -9.83
C VAL A 185 1.54 -2.27 -8.70
N HIS A 186 2.08 -1.94 -7.54
CA HIS A 186 1.34 -1.88 -6.29
C HIS A 186 1.50 -0.49 -5.68
N TYR A 187 0.49 -0.06 -4.94
CA TYR A 187 0.68 1.00 -3.96
C TYR A 187 0.90 0.35 -2.61
N ALA A 188 2.02 0.67 -1.97
CA ALA A 188 2.41 0.01 -0.74
C ALA A 188 2.76 0.99 0.37
N THR A 189 2.52 0.53 1.60
CA THR A 189 3.00 1.14 2.82
C THR A 189 3.35 0.05 3.83
N CYS A 190 4.20 0.38 4.80
CA CYS A 190 4.66 -0.57 5.80
C CYS A 190 4.46 -0.02 7.21
N SER A 191 4.19 -0.94 8.13
CA SER A 191 4.02 -0.69 9.55
C SER A 191 4.88 -1.69 10.31
N ASP A 192 5.42 -1.27 11.45
CA ASP A 192 6.16 -2.18 12.32
C ASP A 192 5.27 -2.60 13.50
N ILE A 193 5.33 -3.87 13.89
CA ILE A 193 4.60 -4.43 15.03
C ILE A 193 5.57 -5.18 15.96
N ILE A 194 5.16 -5.40 17.20
CA ILE A 194 5.80 -6.33 18.13
C ILE A 194 4.85 -7.51 18.35
N VAL A 195 5.35 -8.72 18.11
CA VAL A 195 4.62 -9.95 18.38
C VAL A 195 5.07 -10.52 19.72
N HIS A 196 4.10 -10.90 20.55
CA HIS A 196 4.29 -11.54 21.86
C HIS A 196 3.92 -13.03 21.83
#